data_AF-A0A9E0FUH4-F1
#
_entry.id   AF-A0A9E0FUH4-F1
#
_cell.length_a   1.000
_cell.length_b   1.000
_cell.length_c   1.000
_cell.angle_alpha   90.00
_cell.angle_beta   90.00
_cell.angle_gamma   90.00
#
_symmetry.space_group_name_H-M   'P 1'
#
loop_
_entity.id
_entity.type
_entity.pdbx_description
1 polymer ?
#
loop_
_entity_poly.entity_id
_entity_poly.type
_entity_poly.pdbx_seq_one_letter_code
_entity_poly.pdbx_strand_id
1 'polypeptide(L)' 'ASARRREAAGKAGDAYLHRGIAARGFIRIFVLADGMEVEGALLEHGLLHIDLDRPEPDKLIKRIPIQTAG' A
#
# COMPACT_ATOMS: atom_id res chain seq x y z
N ALA A 1 1.61 -3.07 5.05
CA ALA A 1 2.59 -4.07 5.55
C ALA A 1 3.59 -3.38 6.50
N SER A 2 3.81 -3.92 7.70
CA SER A 2 4.84 -3.40 8.63
C SER A 2 6.12 -4.22 8.46
N ALA A 3 7.16 -3.60 7.91
CA ALA A 3 8.48 -4.23 7.77
C ALA A 3 9.25 -4.09 9.10
N ARG A 4 9.25 -5.14 9.92
CA ARG A 4 10.14 -5.24 11.08
C ARG A 4 11.46 -5.90 10.66
N ARG A 5 12.53 -5.10 10.54
CA ARG A 5 13.90 -5.61 10.44
C ARG A 5 14.46 -5.79 11.86
N ARG A 6 14.97 -6.98 12.19
CA ARG A 6 15.67 -7.26 13.46
C ARG A 6 16.93 -6.40 13.56
N GLU A 7 17.09 -5.69 14.67
CA GLU A 7 18.32 -4.98 15.01
C GLU A 7 19.43 -6.00 15.26
N ALA A 8 20.50 -5.96 14.46
CA ALA A 8 21.73 -6.68 14.77
C ALA A 8 22.45 -5.90 15.88
N ALA A 9 22.54 -6.50 17.07
CA ALA A 9 23.35 -6.01 18.17
C ALA A 9 24.82 -5.98 17.73
N GLY A 10 25.36 -4.78 17.50
CA GLY A 10 26.74 -4.58 17.07
C GLY A 10 27.72 -4.99 18.16
N LYS A 11 28.68 -5.85 17.80
CA LYS A 11 29.81 -6.22 18.65
C LYS A 11 30.66 -4.97 18.93
N ALA A 12 31.05 -4.78 20.19
CA ALA A 12 31.96 -3.73 20.62
C ALA A 12 33.34 -3.93 19.97
N GLY A 13 33.63 -3.23 18.88
CA GLY A 13 34.91 -3.32 18.18
C GLY A 13 35.01 -2.50 16.90
N ASP A 14 33.89 -2.27 16.21
CA ASP A 14 33.91 -1.50 14.95
C ASP A 14 33.61 -0.02 15.22
N ALA A 15 34.66 0.81 15.26
CA ALA A 15 34.54 2.25 15.35
C ALA A 15 34.06 2.81 13.99
N TYR A 16 32.75 2.85 13.78
CA TYR A 16 32.14 3.53 12.64
C TYR A 16 32.36 5.04 12.78
N LEU A 17 33.11 5.66 11.86
CA LEU A 17 33.32 7.12 11.81
C LEU A 17 31.99 7.88 11.68
N HIS A 18 31.05 7.33 10.90
CA HIS A 18 29.67 7.80 10.80
C HIS A 18 28.71 6.62 10.73
N ARG A 19 27.75 6.55 11.65
CA ARG A 19 26.59 5.69 11.52
C ARG A 19 25.63 6.39 10.55
N GLY A 20 25.46 5.82 9.34
CA GLY A 20 24.57 6.37 8.31
C GLY A 20 23.10 6.43 8.73
N ILE A 21 22.18 6.53 7.76
CA ILE A 21 20.74 6.57 8.03
C ILE A 21 20.32 5.32 8.80
N ALA A 22 19.88 5.51 10.05
CA ALA A 22 19.38 4.42 10.87
C ALA A 22 18.12 3.83 10.22
N ALA A 23 18.12 2.53 9.95
CA ALA A 23 16.93 1.81 9.50
C ALA A 23 15.92 1.72 10.64
N ARG A 24 15.08 2.75 10.80
CA ARG A 24 13.99 2.78 11.77
C ARG A 24 12.77 2.09 11.17
N GLY A 25 12.08 1.28 11.97
CA GLY A 25 10.78 0.75 11.58
C GLY A 25 9.78 1.88 11.35
N PHE A 26 8.93 1.75 10.34
CA PHE A 26 7.89 2.74 10.04
C PHE A 26 6.58 2.05 9.68
N ILE A 27 5.49 2.79 9.86
CA ILE A 27 4.15 2.46 9.36
C ILE A 27 3.65 3.68 8.58
N ARG A 28 3.04 3.44 7.43
CA ARG A 28 2.33 4.44 6.63
C ARG A 28 0.95 3.90 6.30
N ILE A 29 -0.04 4.78 6.38
CA ILE A 29 -1.43 4.50 6.06
C ILE A 29 -1.80 5.49 4.97
N PHE A 30 -2.37 5.00 3.88
CA PHE A 30 -2.79 5.80 2.74
C PHE A 30 -4.30 5.62 2.57
N VAL A 31 -4.99 6.73 2.31
CA VAL A 31 -6.40 6.70 1.94
C VAL A 31 -6.46 6.55 0.42
N LEU A 32 -7.23 5.56 -0.04
CA LEU A 32 -7.47 5.37 -1.47
C LEU A 32 -8.73 6.12 -1.88
N ALA A 33 -8.78 6.55 -3.14
CA ALA A 33 -10.00 7.11 -3.73
C ALA A 33 -11.06 6.01 -3.92
N ASP A 34 -12.32 6.42 -4.07
CA ASP A 34 -13.43 5.49 -4.24
C ASP A 34 -13.29 4.62 -5.50
N GLY A 35 -13.46 3.31 -5.30
CA GLY A 35 -13.34 2.29 -6.35
C GLY A 35 -11.91 1.91 -6.71
N MET A 36 -10.89 2.40 -5.99
CA MET A 36 -9.53 1.92 -6.14
C MET A 36 -9.32 0.62 -5.36
N GLU A 37 -8.69 -0.36 -6.00
CA GLU A 37 -8.33 -1.66 -5.43
C GLU A 37 -6.81 -1.87 -5.51
N VAL A 38 -6.25 -2.67 -4.59
CA VAL A 38 -4.82 -2.99 -4.58
C VAL A 38 -4.60 -4.30 -5.33
N GLU A 39 -3.90 -4.23 -6.45
CA GLU A 39 -3.57 -5.40 -7.28
C GLU A 39 -2.29 -6.08 -6.78
N GLY A 40 -1.31 -5.31 -6.32
CA GLY A 40 0.01 -5.84 -6.02
C GLY A 40 0.91 -4.91 -5.21
N ALA A 41 2.00 -5.49 -4.70
CA ALA A 41 3.07 -4.73 -4.08
C ALA A 41 4.42 -5.40 -4.35
N LEU A 42 5.40 -4.61 -4.80
CA LEU A 42 6.74 -5.08 -5.15
C LEU A 42 7.80 -4.21 -4.48
N LEU A 43 8.79 -4.84 -3.83
CA LEU A 43 9.94 -4.14 -3.25
C LEU A 43 11.19 -4.47 -4.07
N GLU A 44 11.67 -3.50 -4.85
CA GLU A 44 12.85 -3.67 -5.71
C GLU A 44 13.76 -2.44 -5.60
N HIS A 45 15.07 -2.65 -5.60
CA HIS A 45 16.09 -1.59 -5.47
C HIS A 45 15.87 -0.62 -4.28
N GLY A 46 15.20 -1.07 -3.21
CA GLY A 46 14.89 -0.25 -2.03
C GLY A 46 13.64 0.62 -2.16
N LEU A 47 12.87 0.48 -3.25
CA LEU A 47 11.62 1.19 -3.50
C LEU A 47 10.43 0.23 -3.41
N LEU A 48 9.40 0.65 -2.68
CA LEU A 48 8.14 -0.09 -2.60
C LEU A 48 7.19 0.46 -3.66
N HIS A 49 6.90 -0.37 -4.66
CA HIS A 49 5.83 -0.17 -5.64
C HIS A 49 4.53 -0.77 -5.09
N ILE A 50 3.42 -0.05 -5.23
CA ILE A 50 2.07 -0.51 -4.88
C ILE A 50 1.22 -0.28 -6.11
N ASP A 51 0.74 -1.36 -6.71
CA ASP A 51 -0.07 -1.31 -7.92
C ASP A 51 -1.54 -1.17 -7.51
N LEU A 52 -2.19 -0.16 -8.08
CA LEU A 52 -3.59 0.15 -7.82
C LEU A 52 -4.36 0.12 -9.13
N ASP A 53 -5.53 -0.52 -9.14
CA ASP A 53 -6.46 -0.49 -10.26
C ASP A 53 -7.79 0.15 -9.86
N ARG A 54 -8.55 0.61 -10.86
CA ARG A 54 -9.92 1.08 -10.67
C ARG A 54 -10.84 0.33 -11.64
N PRO A 55 -11.41 -0.81 -11.24
CA PRO A 55 -12.31 -1.56 -12.11
C PRO A 55 -13.51 -0.71 -12.52
N GLU A 56 -13.89 -0.81 -13.80
CA GLU A 56 -15.09 -0.15 -14.30
C GLU A 56 -16.32 -0.85 -13.68
N PRO A 57 -17.28 -0.11 -13.10
CA PRO A 57 -18.44 -0.73 -12.48
C PRO A 57 -19.30 -1.46 -13.49
N ASP A 58 -19.86 -2.61 -13.09
CA ASP A 58 -20.78 -3.38 -13.92
C ASP A 58 -22.00 -2.53 -14.34
N LYS A 59 -22.22 -2.41 -15.65
CA LYS A 59 -23.38 -1.70 -16.22
C LYS A 59 -24.64 -2.56 -16.07
N LEU A 60 -25.24 -2.52 -14.89
CA LEU A 60 -26.56 -3.11 -14.64
C LEU A 60 -27.66 -2.25 -15.27
N ILE A 61 -28.02 -2.55 -16.51
CA ILE A 61 -29.17 -1.93 -17.17
C ILE A 61 -30.45 -2.50 -16.56
N LYS A 62 -31.16 -1.69 -15.76
CA LYS A 62 -32.48 -2.04 -15.22
C LYS A 62 -33.57 -1.32 -16.00
N ARG A 63 -34.55 -2.07 -16.52
CA ARG A 63 -35.80 -1.49 -17.03
C ARG A 63 -36.72 -1.22 -15.86
N ILE A 64 -37.07 0.04 -15.63
CA ILE A 64 -38.02 0.44 -14.59
C ILE A 64 -39.37 0.72 -15.29
N PRO A 65 -40.37 -0.16 -15.16
CA PRO A 65 -41.70 0.08 -15.73
C PRO A 65 -42.40 1.22 -14.98
N ILE A 66 -42.99 2.15 -15.72
CA ILE A 66 -43.83 3.22 -15.15
C ILE A 66 -45.24 2.66 -14.97
N GLN A 67 -45.76 2.68 -13.74
CA GLN A 67 -47.15 2.32 -13.45
C GLN A 67 -47.99 3.59 -13.32
N THR A 68 -49.14 3.61 -13.99
CA THR A 68 -50.12 4.70 -13.87
C THR A 68 -51.18 4.28 -12.85
N ALA A 69 -51.39 5.10 -11.82
CA ALA A 69 -52.54 4.92 -10.92
C ALA A 69 -53.81 5.41 -11.65
N GLY A 70 -54.76 4.51 -11.85
CA GLY A 70 -56.12 4.82 -12.29
C GLY A 70 -57.02 5.21 -11.12
#